data_AF-A0AAD6YD56-F1
#
_entry.id   AF-A0AAD6YD56-F1
#
_cell.length_a   1.000
_cell.length_b   1.000
_cell.length_c   1.000
_cell.angle_alpha   90.00
_cell.angle_beta   90.00
_cell.angle_gamma   90.00
#
_symmetry.space_group_name_H-M   'P 1'
#
loop_
_entity.id
_entity.type
_entity.pdbx_description
1 polymer ?
#
loop_
_entity_poly.entity_id
_entity_poly.type
_entity_poly.pdbx_seq_one_letter_code
_entity_poly.pdbx_strand_id
1 'polypeptide(L)'
;SPAGALPSIRSLFPDIESACITAVITHELKASDLYKLDTRVKDSEPSYSLSASGSFEMNVSKHKAYKNLNSVAFPLNTYFAILTAHLAPSKSIAPCVYFYRYLTHIATLATEYEWPAVFEYHSLFFNRRRGDMLTGAYEGWGSSDIGLLSSYVYPHRK
;
A
#
# COMPACT_ATOMS: atom_id res chain seq x y z
N SER A 1 -21.97 -0.53 31.07
CA SER A 1 -20.99 0.41 30.50
C SER A 1 -21.39 0.77 29.09
N PRO A 2 -21.42 2.05 28.68
CA PRO A 2 -21.69 2.38 27.30
C PRO A 2 -20.48 1.91 26.48
N ALA A 3 -20.74 1.12 25.45
CA ALA A 3 -19.73 0.70 24.49
C ALA A 3 -19.05 1.96 23.92
N GLY A 4 -17.75 2.11 24.15
CA GLY A 4 -17.00 3.27 23.69
C GLY A 4 -17.20 3.44 22.19
N ALA A 5 -17.70 4.61 21.77
CA ALA A 5 -17.79 4.96 20.36
C ALA A 5 -16.40 4.78 19.75
N LEU A 6 -16.27 3.91 18.74
CA LEU A 6 -15.01 3.72 18.03
C LEU A 6 -14.56 5.10 17.52
N PRO A 7 -13.29 5.48 17.69
CA PRO A 7 -12.76 6.70 17.09
C PRO A 7 -13.05 6.69 15.59
N SER A 8 -13.38 7.85 15.03
CA SER A 8 -13.48 7.98 13.57
C SER A 8 -12.18 7.47 12.93
N ILE A 9 -12.25 6.86 11.75
CA ILE A 9 -11.04 6.38 11.06
C ILE A 9 -10.00 7.49 10.89
N ARG A 10 -10.45 8.74 10.70
CA ARG A 10 -9.58 9.92 10.64
C ARG A 10 -8.78 10.17 11.91
N SER A 11 -9.39 10.01 13.08
CA SER A 11 -8.69 10.18 14.37
C SER A 11 -7.63 9.11 14.63
N LEU A 12 -7.70 7.96 13.94
CA LEU A 12 -6.68 6.92 14.03
C LEU A 12 -5.46 7.21 13.13
N PHE A 13 -5.62 8.06 12.11
CA PHE A 13 -4.59 8.37 11.12
C PHE A 13 -4.47 9.89 10.90
N PRO A 14 -4.15 10.68 11.94
CA PRO A 14 -4.12 12.14 11.87
C PRO A 14 -3.10 12.67 10.86
N ASP A 15 -2.01 11.93 10.64
CA ASP A 15 -0.92 12.33 9.74
C ASP A 15 -1.18 11.95 8.28
N ILE A 16 -2.28 11.27 7.98
CA ILE A 16 -2.64 10.87 6.61
C ILE A 16 -3.70 11.83 6.08
N GLU A 17 -3.47 12.31 4.85
CA GLU A 17 -4.44 13.19 4.20
C GLU A 17 -5.80 12.50 4.08
N SER A 18 -6.87 13.26 4.36
CA SER A 18 -8.24 12.75 4.29
C SER A 18 -8.58 12.14 2.93
N ALA A 19 -8.10 12.73 1.83
CA ALA A 19 -8.31 12.21 0.48
C ALA A 19 -7.64 10.84 0.29
N CYS A 20 -6.47 10.62 0.89
CA CYS A 20 -5.79 9.32 0.85
C CYS A 20 -6.56 8.27 1.65
N ILE A 21 -7.07 8.60 2.84
CA ILE A 21 -7.90 7.69 3.63
C ILE A 21 -9.15 7.29 2.83
N THR A 22 -9.84 8.27 2.22
CA THR A 22 -10.98 8.01 1.35
C THR A 22 -10.61 7.08 0.19
N ALA A 23 -9.53 7.38 -0.53
CA ALA A 23 -9.07 6.55 -1.64
C ALA A 23 -8.70 5.11 -1.24
N VAL A 24 -8.26 4.88 0.00
CA VAL A 24 -8.00 3.52 0.52
C VAL A 24 -9.32 2.77 0.73
N ILE A 25 -10.27 3.38 1.44
CA ILE A 25 -11.56 2.73 1.77
C ILE A 25 -12.47 2.57 0.55
N THR A 26 -12.33 3.42 -0.48
CA THR A 26 -13.04 3.28 -1.76
C THR A 26 -12.27 2.43 -2.78
N HIS A 27 -11.10 1.90 -2.40
CA HIS A 27 -10.24 1.09 -3.28
C HIS A 27 -9.80 1.81 -4.58
N GLU A 28 -9.57 3.11 -4.50
CA GLU A 28 -9.11 3.96 -5.61
C GLU A 28 -7.59 4.26 -5.56
N LEU A 29 -6.95 4.12 -4.40
CA LEU A 29 -5.50 4.33 -4.26
C LEU A 29 -4.74 3.28 -5.09
N LYS A 30 -3.96 3.72 -6.08
CA LYS A 30 -3.14 2.83 -6.92
C LYS A 30 -1.79 2.55 -6.29
N ALA A 31 -1.14 1.47 -6.73
CA ALA A 31 0.22 1.13 -6.27
C ALA A 31 1.21 2.30 -6.46
N SER A 32 1.08 3.05 -7.56
CA SER A 32 1.90 4.23 -7.88
C SER A 32 1.77 5.39 -6.90
N ASP A 33 0.68 5.41 -6.13
CA ASP A 33 0.33 6.48 -5.18
C ASP A 33 0.51 6.02 -3.72
N LEU A 34 0.93 4.77 -3.51
CA LEU A 34 1.07 4.17 -2.18
C LEU A 34 2.02 4.97 -1.28
N TYR A 35 3.06 5.58 -1.85
CA TYR A 35 4.03 6.42 -1.13
C TYR A 35 3.38 7.59 -0.37
N LYS A 36 2.18 8.04 -0.77
CA LYS A 36 1.44 9.09 -0.06
C LYS A 36 1.04 8.70 1.36
N LEU A 37 1.05 7.40 1.67
CA LEU A 37 0.79 6.85 3.00
C LEU A 37 2.05 6.72 3.86
N ASP A 38 3.22 7.11 3.34
CA ASP A 38 4.47 7.06 4.08
C ASP A 38 4.68 8.36 4.86
N THR A 39 4.45 8.30 6.17
CA THR A 39 4.60 9.46 7.07
C THR A 39 6.05 9.87 7.27
N ARG A 40 7.02 8.98 6.99
CA ARG A 40 8.46 9.27 7.15
C ARG A 40 8.98 10.25 6.10
N VAL A 41 8.31 10.33 4.94
CA VAL A 41 8.71 11.20 3.82
C VAL A 41 8.41 12.67 4.13
N LYS A 42 7.49 12.96 5.06
CA LYS A 42 7.17 14.33 5.48
C LYS A 42 8.33 15.01 6.23
N ASP A 43 9.22 14.24 6.84
CA ASP A 43 10.41 14.76 7.54
C ASP A 43 11.59 15.02 6.58
N SER A 44 11.45 14.69 5.29
CA SER A 44 12.45 14.99 4.27
C SER A 44 12.06 16.27 3.55
N GLU A 45 12.89 17.32 3.63
CA GLU A 45 12.71 18.62 2.98
C GLU A 45 12.07 18.47 1.58
N PRO A 46 10.85 18.99 1.36
CA PRO A 46 10.15 18.81 0.10
C PRO A 46 10.91 19.50 -1.04
N SER A 47 11.38 18.72 -2.02
CA SER A 47 11.86 19.26 -3.28
C SER A 47 10.66 19.62 -4.14
N TYR A 48 10.36 20.90 -4.21
CA TYR A 48 9.26 21.38 -5.03
C TYR A 48 9.77 21.80 -6.40
N SER A 49 8.97 21.50 -7.43
CA SER A 49 9.17 22.03 -8.77
C SER A 49 7.96 22.83 -9.18
N LEU A 50 8.19 23.98 -9.81
CA LEU A 50 7.14 24.76 -10.44
C LEU A 50 6.67 24.01 -11.70
N SER A 51 5.39 23.64 -11.74
CA SER A 51 4.79 23.07 -12.94
C SER A 51 4.65 24.15 -14.03
N ALA A 52 4.47 23.72 -15.29
CA ALA A 52 4.26 24.63 -16.41
C ALA A 52 2.98 25.50 -16.26
N SER A 53 2.05 25.12 -15.37
CA SER A 53 0.83 25.87 -15.04
C SER A 53 1.00 26.80 -13.83
N GLY A 54 2.19 26.89 -13.25
CA GLY A 54 2.48 27.75 -12.09
C GLY A 54 2.05 27.16 -10.74
N SER A 55 1.60 25.90 -10.70
CA SER A 55 1.34 25.20 -9.44
C SER A 55 2.64 24.64 -8.86
N PHE A 56 2.74 24.65 -7.54
CA PHE A 56 3.87 24.07 -6.83
C PHE A 56 3.59 22.59 -6.58
N GLU A 57 4.27 21.70 -7.29
CA GLU A 57 4.11 20.26 -7.13
C GLU A 57 5.29 19.70 -6.35
N MET A 58 5.01 18.92 -5.30
CA MET A 58 6.01 18.16 -4.57
C MET A 58 6.52 17.06 -5.50
N ASN A 59 7.74 17.23 -6.00
CA ASN A 59 8.31 16.38 -7.04
C ASN A 59 9.07 15.21 -6.40
N VAL A 60 8.34 14.32 -5.72
CA VAL A 60 8.88 12.99 -5.42
C VAL A 60 8.82 12.22 -6.74
N SER A 61 9.91 12.23 -7.51
CA SER A 61 9.98 11.41 -8.73
C SER A 61 9.59 9.97 -8.35
N LYS A 62 8.65 9.36 -9.08
CA LYS A 62 8.15 7.99 -8.79
C LYS A 62 9.30 6.97 -8.64
N HIS A 63 10.40 7.17 -9.36
CA HIS A 63 11.62 6.37 -9.26
C HIS A 63 12.42 6.55 -7.96
N LYS A 64 12.32 7.69 -7.28
CA LYS A 64 12.92 7.92 -5.96
C LYS A 64 12.05 7.40 -4.81
N ALA A 65 10.73 7.29 -5.02
CA ALA A 65 9.82 6.86 -3.97
C ALA A 65 10.07 5.40 -3.59
N TYR A 66 10.32 4.50 -4.55
CA TYR A 66 10.34 3.06 -4.34
C TYR A 66 11.72 2.40 -4.48
N LYS A 67 12.71 2.88 -3.72
CA LYS A 67 14.11 2.42 -3.83
C LYS A 67 14.41 1.06 -3.21
N ASN A 68 13.60 0.60 -2.26
CA ASN A 68 13.84 -0.64 -1.52
C ASN A 68 12.57 -1.19 -0.86
N LEU A 69 12.65 -2.36 -0.23
CA LEU A 69 11.53 -2.97 0.48
C LEU A 69 10.84 -2.01 1.45
N ASN A 70 11.60 -1.21 2.22
CA ASN A 70 11.04 -0.29 3.20
C ASN A 70 10.20 0.82 2.56
N SER A 71 10.53 1.25 1.34
CA SER A 71 9.68 2.23 0.64
C SER A 71 8.31 1.70 0.20
N VAL A 72 8.11 0.39 0.21
CA VAL A 72 6.79 -0.23 -0.01
C VAL A 72 6.18 -0.69 1.30
N ALA A 73 6.93 -1.42 2.13
CA ALA A 73 6.42 -2.09 3.31
C ALA A 73 5.78 -1.12 4.31
N PHE A 74 6.37 0.05 4.55
CA PHE A 74 5.82 1.03 5.49
C PHE A 74 4.49 1.63 5.02
N PRO A 75 4.39 2.26 3.83
CA PRO A 75 3.10 2.76 3.38
C PRO A 75 2.06 1.64 3.13
N LEU A 76 2.50 0.43 2.79
CA LEU A 76 1.62 -0.74 2.68
C LEU A 76 1.06 -1.19 4.04
N ASN A 77 1.86 -1.11 5.12
CA ASN A 77 1.36 -1.32 6.48
C ASN A 77 0.29 -0.27 6.84
N THR A 78 0.52 1.01 6.54
CA THR A 78 -0.49 2.07 6.72
C THR A 78 -1.76 1.78 5.92
N TYR A 79 -1.62 1.37 4.65
CA TYR A 79 -2.74 0.98 3.79
C TYR A 79 -3.61 -0.11 4.45
N PHE A 80 -2.98 -1.20 4.91
CA PHE A 80 -3.70 -2.29 5.56
C PHE A 80 -4.26 -1.91 6.92
N ALA A 81 -3.58 -1.07 7.70
CA ALA A 81 -4.12 -0.57 8.96
C ALA A 81 -5.42 0.24 8.75
N ILE A 82 -5.46 1.10 7.73
CA ILE A 82 -6.68 1.84 7.35
C ILE A 82 -7.79 0.87 6.96
N LEU A 83 -7.51 -0.12 6.09
CA LEU A 83 -8.51 -1.13 5.70
C LEU A 83 -9.01 -1.95 6.89
N THR A 84 -8.12 -2.40 7.77
CA THR A 84 -8.50 -3.13 8.99
C THR A 84 -9.40 -2.30 9.90
N ALA A 85 -9.08 -1.02 10.11
CA ALA A 85 -9.92 -0.12 10.89
C ALA A 85 -11.30 0.08 10.25
N HIS A 86 -11.36 0.21 8.92
CA HIS A 86 -12.61 0.32 8.18
C HIS A 86 -13.47 -0.95 8.26
N LEU A 87 -12.83 -2.12 8.22
CA LEU A 87 -13.49 -3.42 8.23
C LEU A 87 -13.82 -3.92 9.64
N ALA A 88 -13.34 -3.26 10.71
CA ALA A 88 -13.57 -3.69 12.09
C ALA A 88 -15.04 -4.00 12.44
N PRO A 89 -16.06 -3.26 11.95
CA PRO A 89 -17.46 -3.58 12.21
C PRO A 89 -17.93 -4.93 11.67
N SER A 90 -17.23 -5.50 10.67
CA SER A 90 -17.56 -6.80 10.07
C SER A 90 -17.32 -8.00 11.00
N LYS A 91 -16.57 -7.81 12.10
CA LYS A 91 -16.16 -8.85 13.07
C LYS A 91 -15.39 -10.02 12.44
N SER A 92 -14.89 -9.89 11.22
CA SER A 92 -14.02 -10.88 10.59
C SER A 92 -12.55 -10.48 10.70
N ILE A 93 -11.71 -11.42 11.14
CA ILE A 93 -10.25 -11.24 11.19
C ILE A 93 -9.55 -11.67 9.88
N ALA A 94 -10.28 -12.30 8.96
CA ALA A 94 -9.70 -12.93 7.77
C ALA A 94 -8.91 -11.94 6.88
N PRO A 95 -9.41 -10.72 6.57
CA PRO A 95 -8.65 -9.73 5.80
C PRO A 95 -7.29 -9.41 6.44
N CYS A 96 -7.24 -9.24 7.77
CA CYS A 96 -6.00 -8.96 8.49
C CYS A 96 -4.96 -10.08 8.31
N VAL A 97 -5.39 -11.34 8.33
CA VAL A 97 -4.52 -12.50 8.07
C VAL A 97 -3.99 -12.48 6.65
N TYR A 98 -4.83 -12.15 5.66
CA TYR A 98 -4.42 -12.06 4.26
C TYR A 98 -3.40 -10.96 4.03
N PHE A 99 -3.61 -9.78 4.61
CA PHE A 99 -2.70 -8.64 4.55
C PHE A 99 -1.32 -8.98 5.16
N TYR A 100 -1.31 -9.62 6.33
CA TYR A 100 -0.08 -10.07 6.97
C TYR A 100 0.69 -11.09 6.12
N ARG A 101 0.00 -12.06 5.52
CA ARG A 101 0.61 -13.03 4.60
C ARG A 101 1.27 -12.35 3.41
N TYR A 102 0.61 -11.34 2.83
CA TYR A 102 1.18 -10.58 1.72
C TYR A 102 2.44 -9.80 2.13
N LEU A 103 2.43 -9.12 3.28
CA LEU A 103 3.61 -8.41 3.81
C LEU A 103 4.80 -9.34 4.00
N THR A 104 4.55 -10.54 4.55
CA THR A 104 5.58 -11.56 4.71
C THR A 104 6.09 -12.02 3.34
N HIS A 105 5.19 -12.28 2.39
CA HIS A 105 5.53 -12.75 1.06
C HIS A 105 6.44 -11.77 0.30
N ILE A 106 6.09 -10.48 0.28
CA ILE A 106 6.93 -9.48 -0.41
C ILE A 106 8.30 -9.31 0.27
N ALA A 107 8.36 -9.43 1.61
CA ALA A 107 9.62 -9.41 2.33
C ALA A 107 10.50 -10.61 1.95
N THR A 108 9.93 -11.82 1.88
CA THR A 108 10.64 -13.02 1.41
C THR A 108 11.17 -12.84 -0.01
N LEU A 109 10.33 -12.39 -0.95
CA LEU A 109 10.78 -12.14 -2.32
C LEU A 109 11.94 -11.14 -2.38
N ALA A 110 11.88 -10.06 -1.60
CA ALA A 110 12.95 -9.06 -1.55
C ALA A 110 14.27 -9.61 -0.99
N THR A 111 14.27 -10.71 -0.24
CA THR A 111 15.51 -11.38 0.19
C THR A 111 16.14 -12.20 -0.94
N GLU A 112 15.32 -12.85 -1.77
CA GLU A 112 15.76 -13.84 -2.77
C GLU A 112 15.94 -13.29 -4.19
N TYR A 113 15.24 -12.21 -4.54
CA TYR A 113 15.14 -11.69 -5.90
C TYR A 113 15.49 -10.20 -5.97
N GLU A 114 15.90 -9.76 -7.15
CA GLU A 114 16.24 -8.37 -7.43
C GLU A 114 15.07 -7.41 -7.14
N TRP A 115 15.36 -6.30 -6.45
CA TRP A 115 14.31 -5.38 -6.00
C TRP A 115 13.42 -4.83 -7.13
N PRO A 116 13.94 -4.41 -8.30
CA PRO A 116 13.11 -3.92 -9.39
C PRO A 116 12.05 -4.95 -9.85
N ALA A 117 12.41 -6.23 -9.90
CA ALA A 117 11.51 -7.32 -10.26
C ALA A 117 10.40 -7.53 -9.21
N VAL A 118 10.78 -7.50 -7.92
CA VAL A 118 9.82 -7.60 -6.80
C VAL A 118 8.86 -6.41 -6.77
N PHE A 119 9.36 -5.21 -7.06
CA PHE A 119 8.54 -4.00 -7.11
C PHE A 119 7.53 -4.01 -8.27
N GLU A 120 7.93 -4.51 -9.44
CA GLU A 120 7.03 -4.67 -10.58
C GLU A 120 5.91 -5.67 -10.26
N TYR A 121 6.27 -6.83 -9.69
CA TYR A 121 5.31 -7.80 -9.18
C TYR A 121 4.33 -7.19 -8.17
N HIS A 122 4.85 -6.46 -7.18
CA HIS A 122 4.03 -5.76 -6.20
C HIS A 122 3.02 -4.82 -6.86
N SER A 123 3.49 -3.99 -7.79
CA SER A 123 2.66 -2.99 -8.46
C SER A 123 1.50 -3.62 -9.23
N LEU A 124 1.76 -4.70 -9.96
CA LEU A 124 0.73 -5.45 -10.71
C LEU A 124 -0.23 -6.18 -9.77
N PHE A 125 0.32 -6.91 -8.79
CA PHE A 125 -0.47 -7.66 -7.81
C PHE A 125 -1.39 -6.73 -7.02
N PHE A 126 -0.86 -5.65 -6.45
CA PHE A 126 -1.61 -4.66 -5.68
C PHE A 126 -2.78 -4.11 -6.49
N ASN A 127 -2.55 -3.69 -7.74
CA ASN A 127 -3.60 -3.11 -8.58
C ASN A 127 -4.70 -4.13 -8.92
N ARG A 128 -4.36 -5.41 -9.09
CA ARG A 128 -5.33 -6.50 -9.28
C ARG A 128 -6.17 -6.69 -8.01
N ARG A 129 -5.53 -6.86 -6.85
CA ARG A 129 -6.22 -7.05 -5.56
C ARG A 129 -7.08 -5.86 -5.16
N ARG A 130 -6.64 -4.64 -5.48
CA ARG A 130 -7.45 -3.42 -5.34
C ARG A 130 -8.77 -3.53 -6.12
N GLY A 131 -8.72 -4.06 -7.35
CA GLY A 131 -9.90 -4.33 -8.16
C GLY A 131 -10.83 -5.37 -7.52
N ASP A 132 -10.29 -6.47 -7.00
CA ASP A 132 -11.07 -7.54 -6.34
C ASP A 132 -11.82 -7.00 -5.10
N MET A 133 -11.22 -6.08 -4.35
CA MET A 133 -11.85 -5.50 -3.16
C MET A 133 -13.08 -4.63 -3.47
N LEU A 134 -13.28 -4.17 -4.72
CA LEU A 134 -14.50 -3.45 -5.12
C LEU A 134 -15.76 -4.32 -4.95
N THR A 135 -15.61 -5.65 -5.03
CA THR A 135 -16.70 -6.61 -4.79
C THR A 135 -16.62 -7.25 -3.40
N GLY A 136 -15.78 -6.72 -2.51
CA GLY A 136 -15.56 -7.23 -1.16
C GLY A 136 -14.71 -8.50 -1.08
N ALA A 137 -13.99 -8.86 -2.15
CA ALA A 137 -13.09 -10.02 -2.16
C ALA A 137 -11.69 -9.63 -1.63
N TYR A 138 -11.29 -10.20 -0.50
CA TYR A 138 -10.01 -9.90 0.18
C TYR A 138 -9.04 -11.09 0.19
N GLU A 139 -9.54 -12.31 -0.02
CA GLU A 139 -8.80 -13.57 0.04
C GLU A 139 -7.61 -13.60 -0.93
N GLY A 140 -7.71 -12.88 -2.06
CA GLY A 140 -6.65 -12.79 -3.04
C GLY A 140 -5.33 -12.23 -2.48
N TRP A 141 -5.37 -11.41 -1.42
CA TRP A 141 -4.16 -10.92 -0.76
C TRP A 141 -3.38 -12.04 -0.06
N GLY A 142 -4.06 -13.09 0.39
CA GLY A 142 -3.47 -14.19 1.12
C GLY A 142 -2.78 -15.24 0.25
N SER A 143 -2.77 -15.05 -1.08
CA SER A 143 -2.25 -16.02 -2.05
C SER A 143 -1.35 -15.34 -3.07
N SER A 144 -0.19 -15.93 -3.31
CA SER A 144 0.74 -15.48 -4.34
C SER A 144 0.17 -15.69 -5.75
N ASP A 145 0.51 -14.80 -6.68
CA ASP A 145 0.12 -14.93 -8.09
C ASP A 145 1.25 -15.59 -8.88
N ILE A 146 1.14 -16.91 -9.10
CA ILE A 146 2.17 -17.72 -9.76
C ILE A 146 2.45 -17.22 -11.18
N GLY A 147 1.43 -16.71 -11.89
CA GLY A 147 1.58 -16.16 -13.24
C GLY A 147 2.45 -14.91 -13.23
N LEU A 148 2.18 -13.99 -12.31
CA LEU A 148 3.03 -12.80 -12.13
C LEU A 148 4.43 -13.16 -11.62
N LEU A 149 4.56 -14.10 -10.67
CA LEU A 149 5.86 -14.54 -10.17
C LEU A 149 6.74 -15.13 -11.29
N SER A 150 6.17 -16.00 -12.11
CA SER A 150 6.87 -16.64 -13.22
C SER A 150 7.31 -15.64 -14.29
N SER A 151 6.48 -14.61 -14.53
CA SER A 151 6.74 -13.63 -15.59
C SER A 151 7.72 -12.53 -15.16
N TYR A 152 7.70 -12.13 -13.88
CA TYR A 152 8.39 -10.93 -13.42
C TYR A 152 9.43 -11.16 -12.33
N VAL A 153 9.35 -12.24 -11.54
CA VAL A 153 10.21 -12.41 -10.35
C VAL A 153 11.22 -13.53 -10.52
N TYR A 154 10.76 -14.74 -10.86
CA TYR A 154 11.63 -15.92 -10.97
C TYR A 154 12.82 -15.78 -11.93
N PRO A 155 12.73 -15.05 -13.06
CA PRO A 155 13.89 -14.82 -13.93
C PRO A 155 15.00 -13.96 -13.30
N HIS A 156 14.75 -13.31 -12.16
CA HIS A 156 15.62 -12.30 -11.56
C HIS A 156 16.08 -12.68 -10.14
N ARG A 157 16.46 -13.95 -9.94
CA ARG A 157 17.05 -14.42 -8.69
C ARG A 157 18.45 -13.80 -8.49
N LYS A 158 18.78 -13.44 -7.25
CA LYS A 158 20.12 -12.94 -6.87
C LYS A 158 21.21 -14.01 -6.95
#